data_AF-A0A9P8IXD9-F1
#
_entry.id   AF-A0A9P8IXD9-F1
#
_cell.length_a   1.000
_cell.length_b   1.000
_cell.length_c   1.000
_cell.angle_alpha   90.00
_cell.angle_beta   90.00
_cell.angle_gamma   90.00
#
_symmetry.space_group_name_H-M   'P 1'
#
loop_
_entity.id
_entity.type
_entity.pdbx_description
1 polymer ?
#
loop_
_entity_poly.entity_id
_entity_poly.type
_entity_poly.pdbx_seq_one_letter_code
_entity_poly.pdbx_strand_id
1 'polypeptide(L)'
;MRPEVEQELAHTLLVELLAYQFASPVRWIETQDVILGEKTTERIVEIGPADTLGVMAKRTLASKYEAYDAARSVQRQILCYNKDAKDIYYDVDPV
;
A
#
# COMPACT_ATOMS: atom_id res chain seq x y z
N MET A 1 0.79 -25.84 -13.17
CA MET A 1 0.60 -26.58 -11.90
C MET A 1 -0.88 -26.93 -11.80
N ARG A 2 -1.26 -28.02 -11.12
CA ARG A 2 -2.69 -28.29 -10.87
C ARG A 2 -3.21 -27.31 -9.81
N PRO A 3 -4.45 -26.79 -9.89
CA PRO A 3 -4.97 -25.81 -8.93
C PRO A 3 -4.88 -26.26 -7.47
N GLU A 4 -5.09 -27.55 -7.21
CA GLU A 4 -5.04 -28.12 -5.86
C GLU A 4 -3.62 -28.08 -5.28
N VAL A 5 -2.62 -28.34 -6.13
CA VAL A 5 -1.20 -28.28 -5.75
C VAL A 5 -0.77 -26.83 -5.51
N GLU A 6 -1.23 -25.90 -6.34
CA GLU A 6 -0.96 -24.47 -6.16
C GLU A 6 -1.55 -23.96 -4.84
N GLN A 7 -2.76 -24.38 -4.49
CA GLN A 7 -3.40 -24.04 -3.22
C GLN A 7 -2.64 -24.60 -2.02
N GLU A 8 -2.20 -25.87 -2.08
CA GLU A 8 -1.42 -26.50 -1.00
C GLU A 8 -0.08 -25.77 -0.76
N LEU A 9 0.61 -25.38 -1.83
CA LEU A 9 1.84 -24.60 -1.75
C LEU A 9 1.60 -23.18 -1.25
N ALA A 10 0.56 -22.49 -1.74
CA ALA A 10 0.20 -21.15 -1.29
C ALA A 10 -0.18 -21.12 0.19
N HIS A 11 -0.91 -22.13 0.66
CA HIS A 11 -1.24 -22.31 2.08
C HIS A 11 0.02 -22.43 2.92
N THR A 12 0.92 -23.35 2.56
CA THR A 12 2.18 -23.56 3.29
C THR A 12 3.02 -22.29 3.31
N LEU A 13 3.17 -21.63 2.15
CA LEU A 13 3.92 -20.38 2.05
C LEU A 13 3.31 -19.26 2.92
N LEU A 14 2.00 -19.07 2.90
CA LEU A 14 1.32 -18.04 3.69
C LEU A 14 1.47 -18.28 5.20
N VAL A 15 1.33 -19.54 5.64
CA VAL A 15 1.52 -19.91 7.05
C VAL A 15 2.93 -19.59 7.51
N GLU A 16 3.94 -19.99 6.75
CA GLU A 16 5.34 -19.74 7.12
C GLU A 16 5.69 -18.24 7.09
N LEU A 17 5.18 -17.48 6.12
CA LEU A 17 5.38 -16.02 6.07
C LEU A 17 4.86 -15.34 7.34
N LEU A 18 3.68 -15.73 7.82
CA LEU A 18 3.09 -15.19 9.05
C LEU A 18 3.81 -15.67 10.31
N ALA A 19 4.23 -16.94 10.34
CA ALA A 19 4.96 -17.51 11.47
C ALA A 19 6.30 -16.79 11.70
N TYR A 20 7.09 -16.63 10.64
CA TYR A 20 8.39 -15.97 10.73
C TYR A 20 8.31 -14.45 10.84
N GLN A 21 7.19 -13.83 10.46
CA GLN A 21 6.97 -12.38 10.62
C GLN A 21 7.13 -11.93 12.07
N PHE A 22 6.74 -12.75 13.05
CA PHE A 22 6.81 -12.40 14.46
C PHE A 22 8.25 -12.13 14.96
N ALA A 23 9.23 -12.83 14.40
CA ALA A 23 10.64 -12.75 14.80
C ALA A 23 11.53 -12.07 13.75
N SER A 24 10.95 -11.54 12.68
CA SER A 24 11.68 -10.90 11.57
C SER A 24 11.40 -9.40 11.54
N PRO A 25 12.36 -8.56 11.10
CA PRO A 25 12.13 -7.13 10.96
C PRO A 25 11.10 -6.83 9.86
N VAL A 26 10.28 -5.79 10.08
CA VAL A 26 9.28 -5.34 9.10
C VAL A 26 9.96 -4.46 8.04
N ARG A 27 10.05 -4.97 6.82
CA ARG A 27 10.69 -4.31 5.66
C ARG A 27 9.73 -3.34 4.96
N TRP A 28 9.32 -2.31 5.70
CA TRP A 28 8.27 -1.39 5.23
C TRP A 28 8.74 -0.41 4.15
N ILE A 29 10.04 -0.08 4.12
CA ILE A 29 10.61 0.80 3.08
C ILE A 29 10.51 0.10 1.72
N GLU A 30 10.96 -1.14 1.64
CA GLU A 30 10.92 -1.93 0.40
C GLU A 30 9.50 -2.23 -0.03
N THR A 31 8.60 -2.44 0.93
CA THR A 31 7.16 -2.63 0.63
C THR A 31 6.56 -1.37 -0.01
N GLN A 32 6.89 -0.18 0.51
CA GLN A 32 6.48 1.08 -0.12
C GLN A 32 7.08 1.24 -1.51
N ASP A 33 8.34 0.86 -1.72
CA ASP A 33 8.98 0.95 -3.03
C ASP A 33 8.27 0.10 -4.10
N VAL A 34 7.75 -1.08 -3.73
CA VAL A 34 6.93 -1.91 -4.63
C VAL A 34 5.61 -1.20 -4.98
N ILE A 35 4.92 -0.64 -3.99
CA ILE A 35 3.62 0.04 -4.19
C ILE A 35 3.80 1.32 -5.03
N LEU A 36 4.78 2.14 -4.67
CA LEU A 36 5.01 3.46 -5.26
C LEU A 36 5.73 3.37 -6.60
N GLY A 37 6.75 2.52 -6.70
CA GLY A 37 7.60 2.36 -7.87
C GLY A 37 7.08 1.30 -8.84
N GLU A 38 7.15 0.03 -8.45
CA GLU A 38 6.87 -1.08 -9.39
C GLU A 38 5.42 -1.14 -9.84
N LYS A 39 4.47 -0.90 -8.92
CA LYS A 39 3.04 -0.90 -9.21
C LYS A 39 2.48 0.47 -9.56
N THR A 40 3.30 1.52 -9.47
CA THR A 40 2.92 2.92 -9.76
C THR A 40 1.55 3.30 -9.20
N THR A 41 1.27 2.91 -7.95
CA THR A 41 -0.09 3.03 -7.39
C THR A 41 -0.50 4.49 -7.23
N GLU A 42 -1.60 4.88 -7.87
CA GLU A 42 -2.15 6.24 -7.84
C GLU A 42 -3.04 6.50 -6.62
N ARG A 43 -3.68 5.46 -6.05
CA ARG A 43 -4.58 5.60 -4.90
C ARG A 43 -4.21 4.62 -3.80
N ILE A 44 -3.74 5.16 -2.68
CA ILE A 44 -3.29 4.41 -1.51
C ILE A 44 -4.24 4.70 -0.37
N VAL A 45 -4.86 3.66 0.19
CA VAL A 45 -5.83 3.78 1.27
C VAL A 45 -5.31 3.08 2.51
N GLU A 46 -5.06 3.84 3.57
CA GLU A 46 -4.75 3.31 4.89
C GLU A 46 -6.04 2.89 5.62
N ILE A 47 -6.06 1.65 6.07
CA ILE A 47 -7.12 1.11 6.93
C ILE A 47 -6.59 1.05 8.35
N GLY A 48 -7.05 1.96 9.18
CA GLY A 48 -6.64 2.07 10.57
C GLY A 48 -7.32 3.22 11.30
N PRO A 49 -7.19 3.27 12.63
CA PRO A 49 -7.80 4.33 13.44
C PRO A 49 -7.06 5.68 13.32
N ALA A 50 -5.86 5.72 12.77
CA ALA A 50 -5.03 6.92 12.60
C ALA A 50 -4.35 6.92 11.23
N ASP A 51 -3.74 8.04 10.83
CA ASP A 51 -3.09 8.23 9.52
C ASP A 51 -1.58 7.94 9.54
N THR A 52 -1.16 6.90 10.27
CA THR A 52 0.26 6.67 10.55
C THR A 52 1.00 6.23 9.29
N LEU A 53 0.48 5.24 8.57
CA LEU A 53 1.07 4.73 7.33
C LEU A 53 0.93 5.74 6.18
N GLY A 54 -0.15 6.50 6.16
CA GLY A 54 -0.37 7.58 5.21
C GLY A 54 0.70 8.68 5.34
N VAL A 55 1.05 9.08 6.57
CA VAL A 55 2.16 10.02 6.81
C VAL A 55 3.49 9.43 6.36
N MET A 56 3.74 8.15 6.61
CA MET A 56 4.96 7.48 6.12
C MET A 56 5.04 7.49 4.59
N ALA A 57 3.96 7.12 3.89
CA ALA A 57 3.91 7.13 2.44
C ALA A 57 4.14 8.54 1.86
N LYS A 58 3.53 9.57 2.45
CA LYS A 58 3.75 10.98 2.05
C LYS A 58 5.22 11.39 2.18
N ARG A 59 5.91 10.98 3.25
CA ARG A 59 7.34 11.26 3.46
C ARG A 59 8.22 10.54 2.44
N THR A 60 7.93 9.28 2.12
CA THR A 60 8.68 8.52 1.10
C THR A 60 8.49 9.10 -0.30
N LEU A 61 7.28 9.58 -0.61
CA LEU A 61 7.04 10.28 -1.87
C LEU A 61 7.90 11.54 -2.00
N ALA A 62 7.87 12.39 -0.97
CA ALA A 62 8.63 13.62 -0.94
C ALA A 62 10.16 13.38 -0.97
N SER A 63 10.65 12.29 -0.38
CA SER A 63 12.09 12.02 -0.33
C SER A 63 12.64 11.36 -1.59
N LYS A 64 11.84 10.60 -2.33
CA LYS A 64 12.34 9.71 -3.40
C LYS A 64 11.58 9.76 -4.73
N TYR A 65 10.28 10.05 -4.72
CA TYR A 65 9.42 9.86 -5.89
C TYR A 65 8.93 11.16 -6.54
N GLU A 66 9.19 12.34 -5.97
CA GLU A 66 8.72 13.62 -6.52
C GLU A 66 9.13 13.84 -7.99
N ALA A 67 10.41 13.67 -8.32
CA ALA A 67 10.88 13.81 -9.71
C ALA A 67 10.36 12.70 -10.63
N TYR A 68 10.20 11.49 -10.10
CA TYR A 68 9.67 10.34 -10.84
C TYR A 68 8.19 10.57 -11.23
N ASP A 69 7.38 11.01 -10.27
CA ASP A 69 5.96 11.28 -10.47
C ASP A 69 5.76 12.46 -11.42
N ALA A 70 6.56 13.52 -11.28
CA ALA A 70 6.54 14.67 -12.20
C ALA A 70 6.89 14.27 -13.63
N ALA A 71 7.93 13.44 -13.83
CA ALA A 71 8.36 13.00 -15.15
C ALA A 71 7.33 12.08 -15.85
N ARG A 72 6.49 11.38 -15.07
CA ARG A 72 5.50 10.43 -15.57
C ARG A 72 4.06 10.92 -15.46
N SER A 73 3.85 12.17 -15.02
CA SER A 73 2.54 12.77 -14.76
C SER A 73 1.65 11.90 -13.85
N VAL A 74 2.25 11.20 -12.89
CA VAL A 74 1.51 10.34 -11.95
C VAL A 74 0.88 11.22 -10.87
N GLN A 75 -0.44 11.11 -10.71
CA GLN A 75 -1.15 11.78 -9.63
C GLN A 75 -1.42 10.80 -8.50
N ARG A 76 -0.99 11.13 -7.28
CA ARG A 76 -1.16 10.26 -6.12
C ARG A 76 -2.16 10.81 -5.11
N GLN A 77 -3.07 9.95 -4.69
CA GLN A 77 -3.99 10.17 -3.59
C GLN A 77 -3.62 9.23 -2.44
N ILE A 78 -3.34 9.80 -1.28
CA ILE A 78 -3.11 9.06 -0.03
C ILE A 78 -4.25 9.39 0.92
N LEU A 79 -5.10 8.39 1.16
CA LEU A 79 -6.34 8.50 1.92
C LEU A 79 -6.22 7.64 3.20
N CYS A 80 -6.76 8.14 4.31
CA CYS A 80 -6.89 7.41 5.56
C CYS A 80 -8.37 7.19 5.87
N TYR A 81 -8.75 5.96 6.21
CA TYR A 81 -10.14 5.60 6.53
C TYR A 81 -10.80 6.55 7.55
N ASN A 82 -10.06 6.91 8.62
CA ASN A 82 -10.61 7.75 9.68
C ASN A 82 -10.71 9.25 9.32
N LYS A 83 -10.09 9.70 8.22
CA LYS A 83 -10.05 11.12 7.82
C LYS A 83 -10.79 11.41 6.52
N ASP A 84 -10.61 10.54 5.53
CA ASP A 84 -10.99 10.79 4.13
C ASP A 84 -12.16 9.88 3.70
N ALA A 85 -13.08 9.58 4.63
CA ALA A 85 -14.18 8.65 4.42
C ALA A 85 -15.05 9.04 3.21
N LYS A 86 -15.38 10.32 3.05
CA LYS A 86 -16.18 10.79 1.90
C LYS A 86 -15.53 10.43 0.56
N ASP A 87 -14.23 10.69 0.43
CA ASP A 87 -13.47 10.37 -0.78
C ASP A 87 -13.34 8.86 -1.00
N ILE A 88 -13.22 8.08 0.07
CA ILE A 88 -13.15 6.61 0.01
C ILE A 88 -14.50 6.02 -0.45
N TYR A 89 -15.60 6.51 0.12
CA TYR A 89 -16.96 6.05 -0.17
C TYR A 89 -17.57 6.69 -1.42
N TYR A 90 -16.86 7.62 -2.07
CA TYR A 90 -17.37 8.40 -3.21
C TYR A 90 -18.65 9.17 -2.87
N ASP A 91 -18.77 9.61 -1.62
CA ASP A 91 -19.88 10.41 -1.11
C ASP A 91 -19.59 11.90 -1.38
N VAL A 92 -19.87 12.30 -2.62
CA VAL A 92 -19.69 13.68 -3.10
C VAL A 92 -21.01 14.44 -3.03
N ASP A 93 -20.95 15.68 -2.55
CA ASP A 93 -22.12 16.55 -2.53
C ASP A 93 -22.61 16.80 -3.98
N PRO A 94 -23.93 16.85 -4.24
CA PRO A 94 -24.46 17.12 -5.57
C PRO A 94 -23.97 18.47 -6.10
N VAL A 95 -23.58 18.51 -7.38
CA VAL A 95 -23.17 19.72 -8.11
C VAL A 95 -24.38 20.55 -8.52
#